data_AF-A0A3A5AG41-F1
#
_entry.id   AF-A0A3A5AG41-F1
#
_cell.length_a   1.000
_cell.length_b   1.000
_cell.length_c   1.000
_cell.angle_alpha   90.00
_cell.angle_beta   90.00
_cell.angle_gamma   90.00
#
_symmetry.space_group_name_H-M   'P 1'
#
loop_
_entity.id
_entity.type
_entity.pdbx_description
1 polymer ?
#
loop_
_entity_poly.entity_id
_entity_poly.type
_entity_poly.pdbx_seq_one_letter_code
_entity_poly.pdbx_strand_id
1 'polypeptide(L)'
;MAQTETQTQGNPPANAGGTPSSSQGSDFDKLLNEFEQRKQPQPPEIPETIKPLVDWAASKRFEEEKETFEKDVSAAVGFMKEADSLKSLDEFLVRGALNVFAMENKEFDEAFKNRRQNPAAWNEARAKARETIAKRLTKESQGSDVRSDIEAATAAVRNSHSAPRNTSEASAEERLGWSDSTWEEHKARRRAGA
;
A
#
# COMPACT_ATOMS: atom_id res chain seq x y z
N MET A 1 -20.26 -42.17 53.18
CA MET A 1 -21.10 -42.42 51.99
C MET A 1 -20.14 -42.60 50.81
N ALA A 2 -20.30 -43.74 50.10
CA ALA A 2 -19.73 -44.21 48.80
C ALA A 2 -18.36 -43.67 48.31
N GLN A 3 -17.28 -44.47 48.25
CA GLN A 3 -16.87 -45.43 47.17
C GLN A 3 -16.64 -44.75 45.80
N THR A 4 -15.39 -44.53 45.35
CA THR A 4 -14.57 -45.36 44.38
C THR A 4 -15.30 -45.60 43.04
N GLU A 5 -14.75 -45.33 41.86
CA GLU A 5 -13.60 -46.01 41.23
C GLU A 5 -12.96 -45.25 40.04
N THR A 6 -11.68 -45.57 39.85
CA THR A 6 -10.70 -45.24 38.80
C THR A 6 -10.83 -46.14 37.56
N GLN A 7 -10.37 -45.69 36.38
CA GLN A 7 -9.55 -46.44 35.36
C GLN A 7 -9.57 -45.66 34.03
N THR A 8 -8.53 -45.01 33.52
CA THR A 8 -7.13 -45.38 33.16
C THR A 8 -7.00 -46.15 31.84
N GLN A 9 -6.24 -45.52 30.93
CA GLN A 9 -5.37 -46.08 29.87
C GLN A 9 -5.94 -46.75 28.63
N GLY A 10 -5.33 -46.37 27.50
CA GLY A 10 -4.94 -47.36 26.51
C GLY A 10 -4.83 -46.81 25.08
N ASN A 11 -3.71 -46.18 24.76
CA ASN A 11 -3.26 -46.12 23.36
C ASN A 11 -2.63 -47.48 23.02
N PRO A 12 -2.89 -48.07 21.84
CA PRO A 12 -1.93 -48.96 21.18
C PRO A 12 -1.62 -48.51 19.73
N PRO A 13 -0.57 -49.10 19.10
CA PRO A 13 0.34 -48.40 18.18
C PRO A 13 0.04 -48.62 16.68
N ALA A 14 0.78 -47.87 15.85
CA ALA A 14 0.83 -48.02 14.40
C ALA A 14 1.49 -49.34 13.96
N ASN A 15 0.93 -49.97 12.91
CA ASN A 15 1.57 -50.31 11.63
C ASN A 15 1.02 -51.64 11.02
N ALA A 16 0.55 -51.61 9.77
CA ALA A 16 0.72 -52.66 8.73
C ALA A 16 -0.27 -52.44 7.59
N GLY A 17 0.24 -52.43 6.36
CA GLY A 17 -0.52 -52.15 5.14
C GLY A 17 -1.56 -53.21 4.76
N GLY A 18 -2.63 -52.74 4.15
CA GLY A 18 -3.57 -53.51 3.34
C GLY A 18 -3.93 -52.68 2.12
N THR A 19 -3.71 -53.25 0.94
CA THR A 19 -4.04 -52.68 -0.38
C THR A 19 -5.53 -52.36 -0.53
N PRO A 20 -5.90 -51.39 -1.39
CA PRO A 20 -7.25 -50.84 -1.47
C PRO A 20 -8.21 -51.84 -2.12
N SER A 21 -9.21 -52.30 -1.37
CA SER A 21 -10.36 -52.99 -1.95
C SER A 21 -11.29 -51.95 -2.58
N SER A 22 -11.16 -51.82 -3.89
CA SER A 22 -11.97 -50.99 -4.78
C SER A 22 -13.42 -51.47 -4.84
N SER A 23 -14.25 -51.12 -3.86
CA SER A 23 -15.72 -51.26 -3.98
C SER A 23 -16.55 -50.40 -3.00
N GLN A 24 -15.94 -49.56 -2.16
CA GLN A 24 -16.67 -48.75 -1.16
C GLN A 24 -16.59 -47.23 -1.39
N GLY A 25 -16.04 -46.79 -2.53
CA GLY A 25 -15.91 -45.36 -2.85
C GLY A 25 -17.23 -44.69 -3.25
N SER A 26 -18.19 -45.43 -3.82
CA SER A 26 -19.40 -44.81 -4.38
C SER A 26 -20.42 -44.39 -3.32
N ASP A 27 -20.62 -45.18 -2.27
CA ASP A 27 -21.67 -44.89 -1.28
C ASP A 27 -21.21 -43.89 -0.22
N PHE A 28 -19.92 -43.89 0.13
CA PHE A 28 -19.35 -42.88 1.01
C PHE A 28 -19.28 -41.51 0.34
N ASP A 29 -18.82 -41.43 -0.91
CA ASP A 29 -18.85 -40.15 -1.67
C ASP A 29 -20.28 -39.66 -1.88
N LYS A 30 -21.26 -40.55 -2.00
CA LYS A 30 -22.67 -40.16 -2.13
C LYS A 30 -23.22 -39.57 -0.83
N LEU A 31 -22.90 -40.19 0.31
CA LEU A 31 -23.27 -39.68 1.63
C LEU A 31 -22.55 -38.38 1.98
N LEU A 32 -21.28 -38.25 1.58
CA LEU A 32 -20.50 -37.03 1.78
C LEU A 32 -21.04 -35.88 0.92
N ASN A 33 -21.36 -36.15 -0.35
CA ASN A 33 -22.01 -35.16 -1.24
C ASN A 33 -23.42 -34.76 -0.77
N GLU A 34 -24.23 -35.71 -0.25
CA GLU A 34 -25.53 -35.36 0.34
C GLU A 34 -25.40 -34.50 1.58
N PHE A 35 -24.38 -34.75 2.42
CA PHE A 35 -24.13 -33.96 3.61
C PHE A 35 -23.58 -32.56 3.29
N GLU A 36 -22.71 -32.45 2.27
CA GLU A 36 -22.22 -31.17 1.77
C GLU A 36 -23.33 -30.35 1.08
N GLN A 37 -24.22 -30.99 0.31
CA GLN A 37 -25.38 -30.32 -0.29
C GLN A 37 -26.37 -29.80 0.76
N ARG A 38 -26.62 -30.55 1.84
CA ARG A 38 -27.51 -30.10 2.92
C ARG A 38 -26.92 -28.97 3.78
N LYS A 39 -25.61 -28.73 3.71
CA LYS A 39 -24.93 -27.67 4.46
C LYS A 39 -24.81 -26.35 3.70
N GLN A 40 -25.23 -26.27 2.44
CA GLN A 40 -25.33 -24.97 1.78
C GLN A 40 -26.64 -24.29 2.23
N PRO A 41 -26.58 -23.22 3.04
CA PRO A 41 -27.76 -22.40 3.25
C PRO A 41 -28.16 -21.85 1.87
N GLN A 42 -29.32 -22.26 1.37
CA GLN A 42 -29.90 -21.56 0.23
C GLN A 42 -30.06 -20.10 0.67
N PRO A 43 -29.44 -19.13 -0.04
CA PRO A 43 -29.66 -17.73 0.27
C PRO A 43 -31.17 -17.50 0.17
N PRO A 44 -31.80 -16.88 1.18
CA PRO A 44 -33.24 -16.64 1.15
C PRO A 44 -33.57 -15.89 -0.14
N GLU A 45 -34.46 -16.44 -0.97
CA GLU A 45 -34.97 -15.75 -2.15
C GLU A 45 -35.69 -14.48 -1.67
N ILE A 46 -34.99 -13.36 -1.80
CA ILE A 46 -35.53 -12.05 -1.46
C ILE A 46 -36.58 -11.74 -2.52
N PRO A 47 -37.86 -11.52 -2.16
CA PRO A 47 -38.88 -11.14 -3.12
C PRO A 47 -38.43 -9.91 -3.91
N GLU A 48 -38.56 -9.90 -5.24
CA GLU A 48 -38.07 -8.81 -6.09
C GLU A 48 -38.66 -7.43 -5.72
N THR A 49 -39.81 -7.42 -5.05
CA THR A 49 -40.46 -6.23 -4.49
C THR A 49 -39.74 -5.60 -3.31
N ILE A 50 -38.91 -6.35 -2.58
CA ILE A 50 -38.15 -5.88 -1.41
C ILE A 50 -36.68 -5.61 -1.78
N LYS A 51 -36.22 -6.10 -2.94
CA LYS A 51 -34.88 -5.90 -3.49
C LYS A 51 -34.40 -4.44 -3.43
N PRO A 52 -35.20 -3.43 -3.84
CA PRO A 52 -34.78 -2.03 -3.77
C PRO A 52 -34.58 -1.54 -2.33
N LEU A 53 -35.36 -2.06 -1.37
CA LEU A 53 -35.25 -1.71 0.05
C LEU A 53 -34.04 -2.39 0.68
N VAL A 54 -33.73 -3.63 0.29
CA VAL A 54 -32.51 -4.35 0.68
C VAL A 54 -31.27 -3.67 0.10
N ASP A 55 -31.30 -3.27 -1.17
CA ASP A 55 -30.21 -2.55 -1.83
C ASP A 55 -29.99 -1.16 -1.20
N TRP A 56 -31.08 -0.46 -0.84
CA TRP A 56 -31.01 0.80 -0.11
C TRP A 56 -30.44 0.61 1.31
N ALA A 57 -30.86 -0.42 2.03
CA ALA A 57 -30.33 -0.73 3.37
C ALA A 57 -28.85 -1.14 3.31
N ALA A 58 -28.46 -1.93 2.31
CA ALA A 58 -27.06 -2.32 2.09
C ALA A 58 -26.17 -1.12 1.72
N SER A 59 -26.65 -0.25 0.84
CA SER A 59 -25.92 0.98 0.47
C SER A 59 -25.80 1.95 1.64
N LYS A 60 -26.83 2.11 2.46
CA LYS A 60 -26.77 2.94 3.68
C LYS A 60 -25.76 2.42 4.69
N ARG A 61 -25.73 1.11 4.94
CA ARG A 61 -24.70 0.51 5.80
C ARG A 61 -23.30 0.69 5.25
N PHE A 62 -23.11 0.51 3.95
CA PHE A 62 -21.82 0.74 3.32
C PHE A 62 -21.35 2.20 3.44
N GLU A 63 -22.27 3.14 3.30
CA GLU A 63 -21.99 4.57 3.41
C GLU A 63 -21.60 4.96 4.86
N GLU A 64 -22.31 4.46 5.86
CA GLU A 64 -21.98 4.64 7.28
C GLU A 64 -20.64 3.98 7.65
N GLU A 65 -20.38 2.77 7.16
CA GLU A 65 -19.10 2.07 7.37
C GLU A 65 -17.95 2.84 6.74
N LYS A 66 -18.13 3.35 5.53
CA LYS A 66 -17.14 4.18 4.83
C LYS A 66 -16.87 5.47 5.59
N GLU A 67 -17.90 6.17 6.04
CA GLU A 67 -17.73 7.41 6.81
C GLU A 67 -16.96 7.15 8.11
N THR A 68 -17.29 6.06 8.80
CA THR A 68 -16.61 5.73 10.05
C THR A 68 -15.17 5.28 9.81
N PHE A 69 -14.92 4.54 8.73
CA PHE A 69 -13.58 4.18 8.31
C PHE A 69 -12.74 5.41 7.97
N GLU A 70 -13.27 6.37 7.20
CA GLU A 70 -12.57 7.61 6.87
C GLU A 70 -12.26 8.45 8.13
N LYS A 71 -13.19 8.50 9.11
CA LYS A 71 -12.93 9.13 10.41
C LYS A 71 -11.78 8.45 11.16
N ASP A 72 -11.76 7.13 11.19
CA ASP A 72 -10.72 6.35 11.87
C ASP A 72 -9.34 6.51 11.19
N VAL A 73 -9.31 6.56 9.86
CA VAL A 73 -8.08 6.84 9.08
C VAL A 73 -7.62 8.28 9.31
N SER A 74 -8.53 9.26 9.29
CA SER A 74 -8.19 10.66 9.55
C SER A 74 -7.63 10.86 10.96
N ALA A 75 -8.22 10.20 11.97
CA ALA A 75 -7.70 10.20 13.34
C ALA A 75 -6.29 9.58 13.42
N ALA A 76 -6.05 8.48 12.70
CA ALA A 76 -4.72 7.88 12.60
C ALA A 76 -3.71 8.83 11.95
N VAL A 77 -4.08 9.49 10.85
CA VAL A 77 -3.23 10.50 10.18
C VAL A 77 -2.92 11.66 11.12
N GLY A 78 -3.91 12.16 11.87
CA GLY A 78 -3.72 13.20 12.88
C GLY A 78 -2.69 12.80 13.93
N PHE A 79 -2.81 11.59 14.48
CA PHE A 79 -1.85 11.04 15.45
C PHE A 79 -0.43 10.90 14.87
N MET A 80 -0.30 10.54 13.60
CA MET A 80 1.00 10.46 12.93
C MET A 80 1.66 11.83 12.80
N LYS A 81 0.89 12.87 12.48
CA LYS A 81 1.37 14.25 12.32
C LYS A 81 1.73 14.94 13.63
N GLU A 82 1.49 14.32 14.78
CA GLU A 82 2.04 14.77 16.07
C GLU A 82 3.56 14.59 16.15
N ALA A 83 4.14 13.69 15.37
CA ALA A 83 5.60 13.57 15.27
C ALA A 83 6.18 14.72 14.44
N ASP A 84 7.20 15.41 14.96
CA ASP A 84 7.80 16.58 14.32
C ASP A 84 8.25 16.33 12.87
N SER A 85 8.81 15.15 12.59
CA SER A 85 9.28 14.74 11.26
C SER A 85 8.14 14.53 10.25
N LEU A 86 6.90 14.34 10.71
CA LEU A 86 5.73 14.06 9.88
C LEU A 86 4.76 15.25 9.82
N LYS A 87 4.90 16.21 10.73
CA LYS A 87 3.99 17.36 10.87
C LYS A 87 3.90 18.23 9.62
N SER A 88 5.01 18.39 8.90
CA SER A 88 5.08 19.18 7.65
C SER A 88 4.64 18.42 6.40
N LEU A 89 4.36 17.11 6.51
CA LEU A 89 3.94 16.31 5.37
C LEU A 89 2.46 16.52 5.07
N ASP A 90 2.15 16.47 3.77
CA ASP A 90 0.78 16.47 3.30
C ASP A 90 0.02 15.24 3.82
N GLU A 91 -1.25 15.41 4.16
CA GLU A 91 -2.09 14.34 4.72
C GLU A 91 -2.24 13.18 3.75
N PHE A 92 -2.28 13.47 2.45
CA PHE A 92 -2.29 12.44 1.41
C PHE A 92 -1.05 11.54 1.48
N LEU A 93 0.14 12.11 1.70
CA LEU A 93 1.39 11.35 1.83
C LEU A 93 1.41 10.52 3.11
N VAL A 94 0.95 11.08 4.23
CA VAL A 94 0.87 10.36 5.51
C VAL A 94 -0.13 9.19 5.42
N ARG A 95 -1.28 9.41 4.78
CA ARG A 95 -2.28 8.38 4.50
C ARG A 95 -1.71 7.29 3.60
N GLY A 96 -0.98 7.67 2.55
CA GLY A 96 -0.28 6.74 1.66
C GLY A 96 0.75 5.89 2.41
N ALA A 97 1.57 6.52 3.26
CA ALA A 97 2.56 5.82 4.07
C ALA A 97 1.92 4.83 5.06
N LEU A 98 0.81 5.19 5.70
CA LEU A 98 0.04 4.29 6.55
C LEU A 98 -0.53 3.11 5.77
N ASN A 99 -1.06 3.33 4.57
CA ASN A 99 -1.58 2.26 3.72
C ASN A 99 -0.49 1.28 3.30
N VAL A 100 0.66 1.78 2.84
CA VAL A 100 1.82 0.95 2.51
C VAL A 100 2.30 0.17 3.74
N PHE A 101 2.38 0.84 4.90
CA PHE A 101 2.78 0.19 6.14
C PHE A 101 1.82 -0.93 6.56
N ALA A 102 0.52 -0.75 6.38
CA ALA A 102 -0.49 -1.79 6.64
C ALA A 102 -0.35 -2.99 5.69
N MET A 103 -0.02 -2.75 4.42
CA MET A 103 0.24 -3.83 3.46
C MET A 103 1.51 -4.62 3.82
N GLU A 104 2.53 -3.95 4.35
CA GLU A 104 3.79 -4.58 4.77
C GLU A 104 3.68 -5.28 6.14
N ASN A 105 2.86 -4.76 7.06
CA ASN A 105 2.73 -5.26 8.42
C ASN A 105 1.32 -5.78 8.70
N LYS A 106 1.14 -7.10 8.61
CA LYS A 106 -0.13 -7.76 8.93
C LYS A 106 -0.62 -7.47 10.34
N GLU A 107 0.28 -7.42 11.32
CA GLU A 107 -0.08 -7.08 12.71
C GLU A 107 -0.74 -5.70 12.82
N PHE A 108 -0.29 -4.74 12.02
CA PHE A 108 -0.85 -3.39 12.01
C PHE A 108 -2.24 -3.37 11.36
N ASP A 109 -2.42 -4.06 10.22
CA ASP A 109 -3.71 -4.21 9.56
C ASP A 109 -4.74 -4.92 10.47
N GLU A 110 -4.33 -5.99 11.13
CA GLU A 110 -5.17 -6.72 12.08
C GLU A 110 -5.53 -5.86 13.30
N ALA A 111 -4.57 -5.11 13.85
CA ALA A 111 -4.83 -4.18 14.95
C ALA A 111 -5.81 -3.07 14.53
N PHE A 112 -5.71 -2.56 13.30
CA PHE A 112 -6.65 -1.58 12.77
C PHE A 112 -8.05 -2.17 12.59
N LYS A 113 -8.18 -3.38 12.04
CA LYS A 113 -9.47 -4.08 11.90
C LYS A 113 -10.13 -4.32 13.26
N ASN A 114 -9.34 -4.68 14.27
CA ASN A 114 -9.80 -4.96 15.62
C ASN A 114 -9.83 -3.74 16.56
N ARG A 115 -9.59 -2.52 16.05
CA ARG A 115 -9.41 -1.30 16.87
C ARG A 115 -10.52 -1.00 17.88
N ARG A 116 -11.77 -1.37 17.57
CA ARG A 116 -12.92 -1.16 18.47
C ARG A 116 -12.98 -2.18 19.60
N GLN A 117 -12.52 -3.40 19.33
CA GLN A 117 -12.55 -4.51 20.29
C GLN A 117 -11.29 -4.54 21.15
N ASN A 118 -10.15 -4.11 20.60
CA ASN A 118 -8.87 -4.03 21.29
C ASN A 118 -8.17 -2.68 21.02
N PRO A 119 -8.60 -1.58 21.66
CA PRO A 119 -8.01 -0.26 21.46
C PRO A 119 -6.56 -0.18 21.96
N ALA A 120 -6.16 -1.00 22.94
CA ALA A 120 -4.80 -1.02 23.46
C ALA A 120 -3.79 -1.52 22.41
N ALA A 121 -4.09 -2.66 21.77
CA ALA A 121 -3.28 -3.17 20.68
C ALA A 121 -3.21 -2.20 19.49
N TRP A 122 -4.33 -1.54 19.18
CA TRP A 122 -4.34 -0.49 18.14
C TRP A 122 -3.44 0.69 18.50
N ASN A 123 -3.48 1.17 19.74
CA ASN A 123 -2.65 2.27 20.20
C ASN A 123 -1.14 1.94 20.16
N GLU A 124 -0.78 0.70 20.50
CA GLU A 124 0.60 0.22 20.39
C GLU A 124 1.05 0.12 18.94
N ALA A 125 0.22 -0.51 18.08
CA ALA A 125 0.51 -0.67 16.66
C ALA A 125 0.67 0.69 15.95
N ARG A 126 -0.19 1.66 16.23
CA ARG A 126 -0.07 3.02 15.66
C ARG A 126 1.14 3.79 16.18
N ALA A 127 1.54 3.61 17.43
CA ALA A 127 2.77 4.22 17.95
C ALA A 127 4.01 3.65 17.25
N LYS A 128 4.09 2.32 17.11
CA LYS A 128 5.18 1.63 16.39
C LYS A 128 5.21 2.04 14.91
N ALA A 129 4.06 2.18 14.27
CA ALA A 129 3.95 2.67 12.90
C ALA A 129 4.48 4.10 12.77
N ARG A 130 4.12 5.00 13.71
CA ARG A 130 4.62 6.38 13.76
C ARG A 130 6.14 6.44 13.81
N GLU A 131 6.75 5.71 14.73
CA GLU A 131 8.21 5.67 14.87
C GLU A 131 8.89 5.08 13.63
N THR A 132 8.36 3.99 13.08
CA THR A 132 8.96 3.33 11.92
C THR A 132 8.88 4.20 10.67
N ILE A 133 7.72 4.82 10.42
CA ILE A 133 7.51 5.71 9.28
C ILE A 133 8.38 6.97 9.43
N ALA A 134 8.37 7.60 10.62
CA ALA A 134 9.23 8.75 10.92
C ALA A 134 10.71 8.43 10.68
N LYS A 135 11.18 7.26 11.13
CA LYS A 135 12.57 6.82 10.94
C LYS A 135 12.91 6.57 9.48
N ARG A 136 12.03 5.94 8.70
CA ARG A 136 12.23 5.72 7.25
C ARG A 136 12.35 7.06 6.52
N LEU A 137 11.42 7.98 6.75
CA LEU A 137 11.43 9.31 6.13
C LEU A 137 12.65 10.15 6.52
N THR A 138 13.06 10.12 7.80
CA THR A 138 14.26 10.84 8.24
C THR A 138 15.52 10.27 7.58
N LYS A 139 15.64 8.93 7.50
CA LYS A 139 16.78 8.26 6.87
C LYS A 139 16.88 8.58 5.37
N GLU A 140 15.76 8.62 4.65
CA GLU A 140 15.74 9.01 3.24
C GLU A 140 16.07 10.51 3.06
N SER A 141 15.61 11.38 3.97
CA SER A 141 15.92 12.81 3.91
C SER A 141 17.40 13.13 4.16
N GLN A 142 18.09 12.31 4.96
CA GLN A 142 19.52 12.47 5.26
C GLN A 142 20.44 11.84 4.21
N GLY A 143 19.92 10.92 3.39
CA GLY A 143 20.67 10.30 2.28
C GLY A 143 20.53 11.01 0.93
N SER A 144 19.87 12.17 0.89
CA SER A 144 19.57 12.89 -0.34
C SER A 144 20.68 13.89 -0.69
N ASP A 145 21.76 13.37 -1.28
CA ASP A 145 22.75 14.18 -2.03
C ASP A 145 22.10 14.99 -3.18
N VAL A 146 20.83 14.71 -3.50
CA VAL A 146 20.03 15.40 -4.52
C VAL A 146 19.94 16.91 -4.28
N ARG A 147 19.90 17.37 -3.02
CA ARG A 147 19.94 18.82 -2.73
C ARG A 147 21.30 19.43 -3.07
N SER A 148 22.38 18.70 -2.85
CA SER A 148 23.73 19.15 -3.23
C SER A 148 23.92 19.15 -4.75
N ASP A 149 23.36 18.16 -5.44
CA ASP A 149 23.44 18.05 -6.90
C ASP A 149 22.65 19.16 -7.61
N ILE A 150 21.47 19.52 -7.08
CA ILE A 150 20.68 20.65 -7.60
C ILE A 150 21.41 21.97 -7.34
N GLU A 151 22.02 22.14 -6.17
CA GLU A 151 22.78 23.36 -5.85
C GLU A 151 24.05 23.46 -6.70
N ALA A 152 24.75 22.35 -6.94
CA ALA A 152 25.91 22.28 -7.83
C ALA A 152 25.54 22.54 -9.30
N ALA A 153 24.43 21.97 -9.78
CA ALA A 153 23.93 22.23 -11.13
C ALA A 153 23.50 23.70 -11.30
N THR A 154 22.85 24.28 -10.29
CA THR A 154 22.45 25.69 -10.31
C THR A 154 23.67 26.61 -10.24
N ALA A 155 24.68 26.25 -9.45
CA ALA A 155 25.96 26.96 -9.40
C ALA A 155 26.71 26.89 -10.74
N ALA A 156 26.71 25.74 -11.42
CA ALA A 156 27.33 25.58 -12.74
C ALA A 156 26.65 26.45 -13.82
N VAL A 157 25.32 26.54 -13.81
CA VAL A 157 24.55 27.41 -14.72
C VAL A 157 24.77 28.90 -14.40
N ARG A 158 24.95 29.24 -13.13
CA ARG A 158 25.23 30.62 -12.72
C ARG A 158 26.67 31.05 -13.04
N ASN A 159 27.63 30.13 -12.93
CA ASN A 159 29.03 30.42 -13.26
C ASN A 159 29.32 30.40 -14.77
N SER A 160 28.51 29.73 -15.59
CA SER A 160 28.66 29.76 -17.06
C SER A 160 28.35 31.14 -17.67
N HIS A 161 27.72 32.05 -16.91
CA HIS A 161 27.48 33.44 -17.32
C HIS A 161 28.68 34.37 -17.06
N SER A 162 29.75 33.90 -16.41
CA SER A 162 30.89 34.75 -16.01
C SER A 162 32.20 34.43 -16.74
N ALA A 163 32.20 33.50 -17.69
CA ALA A 163 33.36 33.29 -18.55
C ALA A 163 33.41 34.40 -19.62
N PRO A 164 34.54 35.09 -19.83
CA PRO A 164 34.64 36.11 -20.87
C PRO A 164 34.41 35.45 -22.23
N ARG A 165 33.26 35.74 -22.86
CA ARG A 165 32.96 35.35 -24.23
C ARG A 165 34.04 35.95 -25.13
N ASN A 166 34.86 35.10 -25.75
CA ASN A 166 35.57 35.49 -26.96
C ASN A 166 34.52 35.92 -28.00
N THR A 167 34.46 37.23 -28.23
CA THR A 167 33.52 37.92 -29.10
C THR A 167 33.85 37.61 -30.56
N SER A 168 33.21 36.60 -31.12
CA SER A 168 33.11 36.46 -32.59
C SER A 168 31.94 35.56 -33.04
N GLU A 169 31.19 34.96 -32.12
CA GLU A 169 30.08 34.09 -32.47
C GLU A 169 28.76 34.73 -32.03
N ALA A 170 27.83 34.89 -32.98
CA ALA A 170 26.48 35.37 -32.73
C ALA A 170 25.81 34.52 -31.64
N SER A 171 25.05 35.17 -30.75
CA SER A 171 24.46 34.53 -29.57
C SER A 171 23.39 33.51 -29.96
N ALA A 172 23.02 32.62 -29.03
CA ALA A 172 22.02 31.58 -29.29
C ALA A 172 20.65 32.18 -29.66
N GLU A 173 20.31 33.32 -29.07
CA GLU A 173 19.10 34.08 -29.33
C GLU A 173 19.09 34.69 -30.74
N GLU A 174 20.24 35.16 -31.22
CA GLU A 174 20.37 35.69 -32.59
C GLU A 174 20.21 34.58 -33.63
N ARG A 175 20.75 33.38 -33.36
CA ARG A 175 20.66 32.22 -34.26
C ARG A 175 19.25 31.69 -34.42
N LEU A 176 18.39 31.84 -33.41
CA LEU A 176 16.98 31.44 -33.45
C LEU A 176 16.14 32.30 -34.40
N GLY A 177 16.58 33.53 -34.68
CA GLY A 177 15.90 34.45 -35.60
C GLY A 177 16.42 34.41 -37.04
N TRP A 178 17.36 33.52 -37.37
CA TRP A 178 17.93 33.48 -38.71
C TRP A 178 17.02 32.75 -39.69
N SER A 179 16.88 33.33 -40.87
CA SER A 179 16.31 32.62 -42.01
C SER A 179 17.25 31.49 -42.47
N ASP A 180 16.70 30.47 -43.13
CA ASP A 180 17.47 29.32 -43.61
C ASP A 180 18.68 29.72 -44.46
N SER A 181 18.58 30.76 -45.29
CA SER A 181 19.71 31.27 -46.08
C SER A 181 20.83 31.85 -45.21
N THR A 182 20.46 32.56 -44.14
CA THR A 182 21.41 33.17 -43.20
C THR A 182 22.11 32.09 -42.37
N TRP A 183 21.37 31.02 -42.02
CA TRP A 183 21.91 29.85 -41.35
C TRP A 183 22.88 29.06 -42.23
N GLU A 184 22.56 28.85 -43.51
CA GLU A 184 23.45 28.18 -44.46
C GLU A 184 24.73 28.99 -44.71
N GLU A 185 24.63 30.31 -44.85
CA GLU A 185 25.80 31.17 -45.07
C GLU A 185 26.73 31.18 -43.85
N HIS A 186 26.17 31.21 -42.63
CA HIS A 186 26.94 31.07 -41.39
C HIS A 186 27.64 29.71 -41.29
N LYS A 187 26.94 28.62 -41.63
CA LYS A 187 27.54 27.27 -41.67
C LYS A 187 28.66 27.17 -42.71
N ALA A 188 28.48 27.76 -43.90
CA ALA A 188 29.50 27.79 -44.94
C ALA A 188 30.74 28.58 -44.50
N ARG A 189 30.55 29.75 -43.88
CA ARG A 189 31.64 30.58 -43.34
C ARG A 189 32.42 29.87 -42.24
N ARG A 190 31.73 29.13 -41.37
CA ARG A 190 32.35 28.28 -40.34
C ARG A 190 33.13 27.08 -40.89
N ARG A 191 32.77 26.58 -42.07
CA ARG A 191 33.50 25.50 -42.76
C ARG A 191 34.69 26.01 -43.58
N ALA A 192 34.65 27.26 -44.05
CA ALA A 192 35.72 27.87 -44.84
C ALA A 192 36.83 28.53 -43.98
N GLY A 193 36.54 28.85 -42.71
CA GLY A 193 37.49 29.42 -41.75
C GLY A 193 38.12 28.42 -40.78
N ALA A 194 38.03 27.11 -41.06
CA ALA A 194 38.66 26.01 -40.32
C ALA A 194 39.58 25.24 -41.28
#